data_AF-A0A1Y2BZG1-F1
#
_entry.id   AF-A0A1Y2BZG1-F1
#
_cell.length_a   1.000
_cell.length_b   1.000
_cell.length_c   1.000
_cell.angle_alpha   90.00
_cell.angle_beta   90.00
_cell.angle_gamma   90.00
#
_symmetry.space_group_name_H-M   'P 1'
#
loop_
_entity.id
_entity.type
_entity.pdbx_description
1 polymer ?
#
loop_
_entity_poly.entity_id
_entity_poly.type
_entity_poly.pdbx_seq_one_letter_code
_entity_poly.pdbx_strand_id
1 'polypeptide(L)'
;MKYSRSQLIFGAVSLAIFPASFVFVWFLIDNTRWCLSDMCVDWKMHNMGPTLKNSLIFFYAFLTATLSVSEASRRIPQLKRVLMQPISKASSVTVAEVVWFVLALVVAAGCAAMGFMLMWNNMLSKLKPGAKINYSFSTANYLFNASGDALAVLMGFVMIPVSKNSFLATFFNLPYTAMARVHIWIGRALWWLVVVHFVDGCMKYALNNQDVLNLIRVPVTAKWGGHDYAGPLGLTAAISLLIVTLTSLDFVRRKFFNVFYYTHFLVFVFVLFAYLHASNTIYYILPGLLMYTIDGFMRLHSRFSPRDKVSNVIFEECGYITLTFATKKAAATRPGQFMRVCFPEVSAYEFHPWSVVNASADSVTFLFATTSDNMKEWTWKLQALLTERVAAGTVGSLEVCLQGPFGSEIGFLSPVGEVGKKKPTCMFFMLAELEFLLQFKELRRFLPAKELG
;
A
#
# COMPACT_ATOMS: atom_id res chain seq x y z
N MET A 1 24.03 -10.87 -3.55
CA MET A 1 23.99 -9.40 -3.34
C MET A 1 24.70 -9.06 -2.04
N LYS A 2 25.71 -8.18 -2.07
CA LYS A 2 26.29 -7.59 -0.84
C LYS A 2 25.48 -6.34 -0.49
N TYR A 3 24.89 -6.31 0.70
CA TYR A 3 24.19 -5.11 1.20
C TYR A 3 25.20 -4.04 1.61
N SER A 4 24.87 -2.77 1.39
CA SER A 4 25.62 -1.68 1.98
C SER A 4 25.43 -1.65 3.51
N ARG A 5 26.37 -1.05 4.24
CA ARG A 5 26.24 -0.86 5.69
C ARG A 5 24.96 -0.10 6.06
N SER A 6 24.57 0.90 5.26
CA SER A 6 23.33 1.66 5.46
C SER A 6 22.08 0.81 5.25
N GLN A 7 22.08 -0.09 4.25
CA GLN A 7 20.98 -1.05 4.04
C GLN A 7 20.86 -2.00 5.23
N LEU A 8 21.97 -2.54 5.76
CA LEU A 8 21.94 -3.43 6.92
C LEU A 8 21.41 -2.73 8.19
N ILE A 9 21.86 -1.50 8.45
CA ILE A 9 21.41 -0.73 9.62
C ILE A 9 19.93 -0.39 9.53
N PHE A 10 19.51 0.17 8.39
CA PHE A 10 18.10 0.43 8.09
C PHE A 10 17.24 -0.83 8.22
N GLY A 11 17.90 -1.96 8.01
CA GLY A 11 17.36 -3.27 8.15
C GLY A 11 17.04 -3.78 9.50
N ALA A 12 18.06 -3.75 10.35
CA ALA A 12 17.91 -4.05 11.74
C ALA A 12 16.81 -3.17 12.37
N VAL A 13 16.79 -1.86 12.02
CA VAL A 13 15.74 -0.94 12.47
C VAL A 13 14.36 -1.39 12.01
N SER A 14 14.18 -1.71 10.73
CA SER A 14 12.87 -2.09 10.20
C SER A 14 12.36 -3.43 10.72
N LEU A 15 13.26 -4.38 10.99
CA LEU A 15 12.91 -5.65 11.64
C LEU A 15 12.56 -5.47 13.11
N ALA A 16 13.20 -4.52 13.80
CA ALA A 16 12.89 -4.17 15.19
C ALA A 16 11.55 -3.46 15.37
N ILE A 17 10.98 -2.85 14.31
CA ILE A 17 9.66 -2.18 14.38
C ILE A 17 8.58 -3.15 14.81
N PHE A 18 8.54 -4.39 14.31
CA PHE A 18 7.49 -5.34 14.63
C PHE A 18 7.45 -5.75 16.12
N PRO A 19 8.55 -6.22 16.73
CA PRO A 19 8.54 -6.52 18.17
C PRO A 19 8.39 -5.26 19.02
N ALA A 20 8.95 -4.12 18.62
CA ALA A 20 8.79 -2.86 19.35
C ALA A 20 7.33 -2.38 19.33
N SER A 21 6.67 -2.44 18.17
CA SER A 21 5.25 -2.06 18.04
C SER A 21 4.37 -3.03 18.82
N PHE A 22 4.69 -4.33 18.85
CA PHE A 22 3.96 -5.30 19.68
C PHE A 22 4.04 -4.95 21.17
N VAL A 23 5.25 -4.71 21.70
CA VAL A 23 5.44 -4.34 23.12
C VAL A 23 4.74 -3.03 23.44
N PHE A 24 4.85 -2.03 22.56
CA PHE A 24 4.20 -0.74 22.76
C PHE A 24 2.66 -0.86 22.73
N VAL A 25 2.10 -1.62 21.79
CA VAL A 25 0.66 -1.89 21.74
C VAL A 25 0.19 -2.63 22.99
N TRP A 26 0.96 -3.61 23.47
CA TRP A 26 0.64 -4.31 24.70
C TRP A 26 0.60 -3.35 25.90
N PHE A 27 1.57 -2.45 25.98
CA PHE A 27 1.60 -1.40 26.98
C PHE A 27 0.39 -0.45 26.85
N LEU A 28 0.00 -0.05 25.63
CA LEU A 28 -1.17 0.80 25.40
C LEU A 28 -2.47 0.13 25.88
N ILE A 29 -2.63 -1.17 25.64
CA ILE A 29 -3.79 -1.94 26.11
C ILE A 29 -3.86 -2.00 27.63
N ASP A 30 -2.71 -2.13 28.30
CA ASP A 30 -2.65 -2.18 29.77
C ASP A 30 -2.82 -0.78 30.42
N ASN A 31 -2.63 0.31 29.67
CA ASN A 31 -2.68 1.69 30.16
C ASN A 31 -3.86 2.49 29.59
N THR A 32 -5.06 2.14 30.03
CA THR A 32 -6.33 2.68 29.49
C THR A 32 -6.53 4.19 29.68
N ARG A 33 -5.75 4.84 30.54
CA ARG A 33 -5.73 6.32 30.67
C ARG A 33 -5.28 7.02 29.39
N TRP A 34 -4.64 6.31 28.47
CA TRP A 34 -4.07 6.87 27.25
C TRP A 34 -4.95 6.60 26.01
N CYS A 35 -6.11 5.96 26.19
CA CYS A 35 -7.08 5.82 25.11
C CYS A 35 -7.80 7.15 24.87
N LEU A 36 -7.70 7.67 23.64
CA LEU A 36 -8.37 8.89 23.21
C LEU A 36 -9.58 8.62 22.32
N SER A 37 -9.91 7.35 22.06
CA SER A 37 -11.07 6.95 21.26
C SER A 37 -12.37 7.11 22.02
N ASP A 38 -13.47 7.32 21.30
CA ASP A 38 -14.81 7.30 21.90
C ASP A 38 -15.20 5.88 22.34
N MET A 39 -14.71 4.85 21.63
CA MET A 39 -14.75 3.46 22.05
C MET A 39 -13.35 2.94 22.38
N CYS A 40 -13.03 2.91 23.67
CA CYS A 40 -11.87 2.20 24.20
C CYS A 40 -12.20 0.71 24.39
N VAL A 41 -11.91 -0.09 23.37
CA VAL A 41 -12.17 -1.55 23.33
C VAL A 41 -11.46 -2.26 24.50
N ASP A 42 -10.26 -1.80 24.81
CA ASP A 42 -9.35 -2.21 25.88
C ASP A 42 -9.93 -2.06 27.31
N TRP A 43 -10.70 -0.99 27.57
CA TRP A 43 -11.26 -0.72 28.91
C TRP A 43 -12.63 -1.37 29.13
N LYS A 44 -13.54 -1.24 28.17
CA LYS A 44 -14.96 -1.63 28.36
C LYS A 44 -15.23 -3.09 28.02
N MET A 45 -14.32 -3.77 27.31
CA MET A 45 -14.40 -5.20 27.03
C MET A 45 -13.44 -6.06 27.88
N HIS A 46 -12.78 -5.50 28.90
CA HIS A 46 -11.92 -6.23 29.85
C HIS A 46 -12.58 -7.51 30.42
N ASN A 47 -13.89 -7.45 30.70
CA ASN A 47 -14.67 -8.59 31.23
C ASN A 47 -15.11 -9.61 30.16
N MET A 48 -14.73 -9.43 28.89
CA MET A 48 -15.01 -10.36 27.78
C MET A 48 -13.79 -11.22 27.40
N GLY A 49 -12.67 -11.11 28.14
CA GLY A 49 -11.49 -11.97 28.04
C GLY A 49 -10.36 -11.43 27.14
N PRO A 50 -9.26 -12.20 26.97
CA PRO A 50 -8.06 -11.80 26.21
C PRO A 50 -8.26 -11.74 24.67
N THR A 51 -9.47 -11.44 24.17
CA THR A 51 -9.82 -11.42 22.74
C THR A 51 -8.85 -10.59 21.91
N LEU A 52 -8.61 -9.35 22.34
CA LEU A 52 -7.77 -8.39 21.64
C LEU A 52 -6.28 -8.75 21.70
N LYS A 53 -5.80 -9.22 22.86
CA LYS A 53 -4.42 -9.68 23.01
C LYS A 53 -4.16 -10.94 22.18
N ASN A 54 -5.11 -11.87 22.16
CA ASN A 54 -5.03 -13.09 21.34
C ASN A 54 -5.04 -12.77 19.85
N SER A 55 -5.94 -11.90 19.38
CA SER A 55 -6.00 -11.50 17.97
C SER A 55 -4.73 -10.73 17.55
N LEU A 56 -4.15 -9.93 18.43
CA LEU A 56 -2.83 -9.33 18.20
C LEU A 56 -1.72 -10.38 18.13
N ILE A 57 -1.71 -11.40 19.00
CA ILE A 57 -0.75 -12.51 18.90
C ILE A 57 -0.86 -13.18 17.53
N PHE A 58 -2.07 -13.49 17.05
CA PHE A 58 -2.26 -14.08 15.72
C PHE A 58 -1.76 -13.16 14.59
N PHE A 59 -2.07 -11.86 14.67
CA PHE A 59 -1.60 -10.87 13.70
C PHE A 59 -0.07 -10.78 13.65
N TYR A 60 0.59 -10.61 14.79
CA TYR A 60 2.06 -10.50 14.85
C TYR A 60 2.76 -11.83 14.56
N ALA A 61 2.16 -12.96 14.91
CA ALA A 61 2.64 -14.28 14.50
C ALA A 61 2.59 -14.44 12.97
N PHE A 62 1.51 -14.00 12.32
CA PHE A 62 1.40 -14.01 10.86
C PHE A 62 2.46 -13.11 10.20
N LEU A 63 2.73 -11.92 10.76
CA LEU A 63 3.80 -11.04 10.27
C LEU A 63 5.17 -11.71 10.42
N THR A 64 5.44 -12.33 11.57
CA THR A 64 6.70 -13.05 11.82
C THR A 64 6.86 -14.26 10.88
N ALA A 65 5.78 -15.01 10.64
CA ALA A 65 5.76 -16.11 9.69
C ALA A 65 6.00 -15.62 8.26
N THR A 66 5.42 -14.49 7.85
CA THR A 66 5.66 -13.85 6.56
C THR A 66 7.15 -13.52 6.37
N LEU A 67 7.79 -12.96 7.39
CA LEU A 67 9.23 -12.64 7.36
C LEU A 67 10.09 -13.91 7.26
N SER A 68 9.71 -14.95 8.00
CA SER A 68 10.41 -16.24 8.03
C SER A 68 10.30 -16.97 6.69
N VAL A 69 9.11 -17.01 6.09
CA VAL A 69 8.90 -17.57 4.74
C VAL A 69 9.66 -16.76 3.69
N SER A 70 9.66 -15.43 3.81
CA SER A 70 10.40 -14.55 2.91
C SER A 70 11.92 -14.83 2.99
N GLU A 71 12.47 -14.98 4.19
CA GLU A 71 13.89 -15.36 4.37
C GLU A 71 14.18 -16.78 3.87
N ALA A 72 13.33 -17.75 4.20
CA ALA A 72 13.47 -19.12 3.74
C ALA A 72 13.45 -19.21 2.21
N SER A 73 12.59 -18.44 1.55
CA SER A 73 12.50 -18.37 0.08
C SER A 73 13.80 -17.88 -0.56
N ARG A 74 14.62 -17.10 0.15
CA ARG A 74 15.92 -16.66 -0.36
C ARG A 74 16.97 -17.77 -0.30
N ARG A 75 16.89 -18.63 0.70
CA ARG A 75 17.87 -19.70 0.96
C ARG A 75 17.53 -20.99 0.24
N ILE A 76 16.25 -21.22 -0.07
CA ILE A 76 15.73 -22.46 -0.66
C ILE A 76 15.23 -22.15 -2.08
N PRO A 77 16.01 -22.45 -3.14
CA PRO A 77 15.63 -22.13 -4.53
C PRO A 77 14.32 -22.78 -4.98
N GLN A 78 14.02 -23.99 -4.50
CA GLN A 78 12.76 -24.68 -4.78
C GLN A 78 11.56 -23.90 -4.23
N LEU A 79 11.64 -23.45 -2.97
CA LEU A 79 10.60 -22.64 -2.35
C LEU A 79 10.40 -21.32 -3.11
N LYS A 80 11.50 -20.64 -3.48
CA LYS A 80 11.42 -19.43 -4.32
C LYS A 80 10.70 -19.68 -5.63
N ARG A 81 11.02 -20.80 -6.31
CA ARG A 81 10.45 -21.15 -7.61
C ARG A 81 8.94 -21.36 -7.50
N VAL A 82 8.48 -22.06 -6.47
CA VAL A 82 7.04 -22.28 -6.22
C VAL A 82 6.34 -20.97 -5.89
N LEU A 83 6.90 -20.18 -4.98
CA LEU A 83 6.30 -18.91 -4.53
C LEU A 83 6.21 -17.88 -5.66
N MET A 84 7.23 -17.79 -6.51
CA MET A 84 7.29 -16.85 -7.63
C MET A 84 6.61 -17.39 -8.90
N GLN A 85 6.07 -18.60 -8.88
CA GLN A 85 5.39 -19.18 -10.03
C GLN A 85 4.12 -18.36 -10.35
N PRO A 86 3.90 -17.98 -11.63
CA PRO A 86 2.64 -17.38 -12.06
C PRO A 86 1.48 -18.35 -11.88
N ILE A 87 0.32 -17.86 -11.43
CA ILE A 87 -0.89 -18.68 -11.28
C ILE A 87 -1.44 -19.19 -12.61
N SER A 88 -1.15 -18.48 -13.70
CA SER A 88 -1.52 -18.87 -15.06
C SER A 88 -0.51 -18.28 -16.05
N LYS A 89 -0.43 -18.88 -17.25
CA LYS A 89 0.49 -18.43 -18.32
C LYS A 89 0.23 -16.99 -18.77
N ALA A 90 -0.98 -16.48 -18.56
CA ALA A 90 -1.41 -15.15 -18.98
C ALA A 90 -1.33 -14.09 -17.86
N SER A 91 -0.96 -14.47 -16.63
CA SER A 91 -0.99 -13.56 -15.48
C SER A 91 0.40 -13.31 -14.91
N SER A 92 0.67 -12.07 -14.50
CA SER A 92 1.88 -11.71 -13.73
C SER A 92 1.70 -11.88 -12.21
N VAL A 93 0.56 -12.43 -11.79
CA VAL A 93 0.25 -12.74 -10.39
C VAL A 93 0.91 -14.05 -9.98
N THR A 94 1.65 -14.01 -8.90
CA THR A 94 2.38 -15.16 -8.35
C THR A 94 1.56 -15.92 -7.31
N VAL A 95 1.91 -17.19 -7.08
CA VAL A 95 1.34 -18.02 -6.01
C VAL A 95 1.52 -17.34 -4.64
N ALA A 96 2.67 -16.75 -4.37
CA ALA A 96 2.95 -16.05 -3.11
C ALA A 96 1.96 -14.93 -2.82
N GLU A 97 1.62 -14.12 -3.84
CA GLU A 97 0.68 -13.01 -3.67
C GLU A 97 -0.72 -13.50 -3.32
N VAL A 98 -1.20 -14.54 -4.01
CA VAL A 98 -2.53 -15.10 -3.76
C VAL A 98 -2.59 -15.77 -2.39
N VAL A 99 -1.59 -16.61 -2.07
CA VAL A 99 -1.52 -17.30 -0.78
C VAL A 99 -1.45 -16.30 0.36
N TRP A 100 -0.60 -15.27 0.26
CA TRP A 100 -0.49 -14.27 1.31
C TRP A 100 -1.79 -13.46 1.48
N PHE A 101 -2.42 -13.05 0.37
CA PHE A 101 -3.71 -12.35 0.41
C PHE A 101 -4.80 -13.20 1.06
N VAL A 102 -4.95 -14.46 0.65
CA VAL A 102 -5.94 -15.38 1.23
C VAL A 102 -5.67 -15.64 2.70
N LEU A 103 -4.42 -15.88 3.09
CA LEU A 103 -4.08 -16.08 4.50
C LEU A 103 -4.34 -14.82 5.35
N ALA A 104 -4.09 -13.62 4.82
CA ALA A 104 -4.43 -12.38 5.50
C ALA A 104 -5.95 -12.26 5.74
N LEU A 105 -6.78 -12.65 4.77
CA LEU A 105 -8.24 -12.72 4.94
C LEU A 105 -8.64 -13.79 5.96
N VAL A 106 -7.99 -14.96 5.94
CA VAL A 106 -8.25 -16.04 6.91
C VAL A 106 -7.89 -15.62 8.33
N VAL A 107 -6.78 -14.90 8.53
CA VAL A 107 -6.39 -14.37 9.84
C VAL A 107 -7.41 -13.32 10.30
N ALA A 108 -7.83 -12.39 9.43
CA ALA A 108 -8.85 -11.41 9.77
C ALA A 108 -10.20 -12.07 10.14
N ALA A 109 -10.65 -13.03 9.34
CA ALA A 109 -11.86 -13.80 9.60
C ALA A 109 -11.75 -14.67 10.86
N GLY A 110 -10.59 -15.27 11.12
CA GLY A 110 -10.33 -16.06 12.31
C GLY A 110 -10.36 -15.23 13.58
N CYS A 111 -9.77 -14.04 13.57
CA CYS A 111 -9.86 -13.08 14.67
C CYS A 111 -11.31 -12.66 14.95
N ALA A 112 -12.07 -12.35 13.88
CA ALA A 112 -13.49 -12.00 13.98
C ALA A 112 -14.35 -13.17 14.51
N ALA A 113 -14.13 -14.38 14.01
CA ALA A 113 -14.82 -15.59 14.46
C ALA A 113 -14.50 -15.91 15.93
N MET A 114 -13.26 -15.74 16.36
CA MET A 114 -12.87 -15.90 17.76
C MET A 114 -13.62 -14.90 18.65
N GLY A 115 -13.69 -13.63 18.26
CA GLY A 115 -14.46 -12.61 18.98
C GLY A 115 -15.95 -12.97 19.07
N PHE A 116 -16.56 -13.34 17.94
CA PHE A 116 -17.94 -13.80 17.86
C PHE A 116 -18.21 -14.98 18.81
N MET A 117 -17.42 -16.04 18.73
CA MET A 117 -17.61 -17.26 19.51
C MET A 117 -17.46 -17.01 21.01
N LEU A 118 -16.53 -16.14 21.42
CA LEU A 118 -16.38 -15.76 22.83
C LEU A 118 -17.57 -14.97 23.34
N MET A 119 -18.08 -14.00 22.58
CA MET A 119 -19.29 -13.26 22.94
C MET A 119 -20.52 -14.18 23.02
N TRP A 120 -20.64 -15.11 22.06
CA TRP A 120 -21.72 -16.10 22.03
C TRP A 120 -21.69 -17.02 23.24
N ASN A 121 -20.52 -17.61 23.54
CA ASN A 121 -20.35 -18.49 24.70
C ASN A 121 -20.58 -17.76 26.02
N ASN A 122 -20.10 -16.51 26.13
CA ASN A 122 -20.33 -15.68 27.30
C ASN A 122 -21.83 -15.37 27.50
N MET A 123 -22.58 -15.11 26.44
CA MET A 123 -24.03 -14.97 26.51
C MET A 123 -24.67 -16.26 27.03
N LEU A 124 -24.36 -17.40 26.42
CA LEU A 124 -24.92 -18.69 26.82
C LEU A 124 -24.63 -19.03 28.29
N SER A 125 -23.42 -18.75 28.77
CA SER A 125 -23.03 -19.00 30.16
C SER A 125 -23.81 -18.19 31.20
N LYS A 126 -24.37 -17.03 30.80
CA LYS A 126 -25.10 -16.11 31.68
C LYS A 126 -26.63 -16.26 31.57
N LEU A 127 -27.12 -17.14 30.70
CA LEU A 127 -28.56 -17.34 30.53
C LEU A 127 -29.15 -18.07 31.74
N LYS A 128 -30.23 -17.52 32.29
CA LYS A 128 -31.03 -18.20 33.31
C LYS A 128 -31.83 -19.35 32.67
N PRO A 129 -32.10 -20.44 33.41
CA PRO A 129 -32.98 -21.51 32.94
C PRO A 129 -34.33 -20.95 32.45
N GLY A 130 -34.76 -21.35 31.25
CA GLY A 130 -36.02 -20.88 30.65
C GLY A 130 -35.96 -19.52 29.95
N ALA A 131 -34.81 -18.84 29.91
CA ALA A 131 -34.66 -17.59 29.18
C ALA A 131 -34.80 -17.81 27.65
N LYS A 132 -35.62 -16.99 27.00
CA LYS A 132 -35.76 -17.00 25.53
C LYS A 132 -34.65 -16.14 24.90
N ILE A 133 -33.94 -16.69 23.92
CA ILE A 133 -32.92 -15.98 23.16
C ILE A 133 -33.54 -15.42 21.88
N ASN A 134 -33.32 -14.13 21.60
CA ASN A 134 -33.56 -13.58 20.27
C ASN A 134 -32.35 -13.88 19.38
N TYR A 135 -32.36 -15.02 18.70
CA TYR A 135 -31.25 -15.46 17.85
C TYR A 135 -30.89 -14.44 16.77
N SER A 136 -31.88 -13.80 16.14
CA SER A 136 -31.65 -12.83 15.07
C SER A 136 -30.91 -11.59 15.59
N PHE A 137 -31.40 -10.99 16.68
CA PHE A 137 -30.75 -9.82 17.28
C PHE A 137 -29.37 -10.15 17.84
N SER A 138 -29.24 -11.25 18.60
CA SER A 138 -27.95 -11.67 19.16
C SER A 138 -26.92 -11.92 18.06
N THR A 139 -27.30 -12.63 17.00
CA THR A 139 -26.40 -12.90 15.85
C THR A 139 -25.99 -11.60 15.17
N ALA A 140 -26.93 -10.71 14.86
CA ALA A 140 -26.62 -9.42 14.23
C ALA A 140 -25.72 -8.54 15.11
N ASN A 141 -25.97 -8.51 16.43
CA ASN A 141 -25.15 -7.74 17.36
C ASN A 141 -23.71 -8.27 17.43
N TYR A 142 -23.52 -9.59 17.44
CA TYR A 142 -22.17 -10.16 17.47
C TYR A 142 -21.47 -10.11 16.12
N LEU A 143 -22.21 -10.24 15.02
CA LEU A 143 -21.68 -10.05 13.66
C LEU A 143 -21.16 -8.62 13.47
N PHE A 144 -21.89 -7.61 13.97
CA PHE A 144 -21.46 -6.21 13.95
C PHE A 144 -20.12 -5.98 14.67
N ASN A 145 -19.91 -6.62 15.83
CA ASN A 145 -18.63 -6.53 16.53
C ASN A 145 -17.53 -7.29 15.77
N ALA A 146 -17.83 -8.50 15.27
CA ALA A 146 -16.89 -9.33 14.53
C ALA A 146 -16.43 -8.68 13.21
N SER A 147 -17.32 -8.02 12.47
CA SER A 147 -16.97 -7.29 11.25
C SER A 147 -16.06 -6.09 11.55
N GLY A 148 -16.26 -5.40 12.68
CA GLY A 148 -15.36 -4.36 13.18
C GLY A 148 -13.96 -4.88 13.53
N ASP A 149 -13.86 -6.05 14.17
CA ASP A 149 -12.57 -6.67 14.47
C ASP A 149 -11.82 -7.11 13.21
N ALA A 150 -12.51 -7.73 12.24
CA ALA A 150 -11.90 -8.06 10.95
C ALA A 150 -11.42 -6.80 10.21
N LEU A 151 -12.17 -5.69 10.27
CA LEU A 151 -11.76 -4.41 9.71
C LEU A 151 -10.45 -3.91 10.32
N ALA A 152 -10.36 -3.91 11.65
CA ALA A 152 -9.15 -3.46 12.35
C ALA A 152 -7.91 -4.28 11.92
N VAL A 153 -8.05 -5.60 11.78
CA VAL A 153 -6.96 -6.46 11.28
C VAL A 153 -6.58 -6.14 9.82
N LEU A 154 -7.56 -5.97 8.93
CA LEU A 154 -7.30 -5.61 7.52
C LEU A 154 -6.68 -4.23 7.37
N MET A 155 -7.04 -3.26 8.24
CA MET A 155 -6.38 -1.96 8.30
C MET A 155 -4.89 -2.09 8.67
N GLY A 156 -4.52 -3.05 9.52
CA GLY A 156 -3.12 -3.39 9.74
C GLY A 156 -2.44 -3.90 8.48
N PHE A 157 -3.03 -4.91 7.83
CA PHE A 157 -2.43 -5.53 6.65
C PHE A 157 -2.33 -4.61 5.44
N VAL A 158 -3.28 -3.70 5.21
CA VAL A 158 -3.24 -2.78 4.07
C VAL A 158 -2.09 -1.78 4.17
N MET A 159 -1.63 -1.47 5.39
CA MET A 159 -0.56 -0.51 5.66
C MET A 159 0.86 -1.09 5.51
N ILE A 160 1.03 -2.38 5.74
CA ILE A 160 2.34 -3.06 5.60
C ILE A 160 2.97 -2.86 4.20
N PRO A 161 2.26 -3.08 3.07
CA PRO A 161 2.85 -2.94 1.74
C PRO A 161 3.01 -1.50 1.23
N VAL A 162 2.60 -0.48 2.01
CA VAL A 162 2.60 0.93 1.56
C VAL A 162 3.99 1.54 1.55
N SER A 163 4.88 1.08 2.43
CA SER A 163 6.22 1.65 2.55
C SER A 163 7.07 1.30 1.32
N LYS A 164 7.35 2.34 0.54
CA LYS A 164 7.93 2.28 -0.81
C LYS A 164 9.45 2.17 -0.77
N ASN A 165 10.07 2.80 0.23
CA ASN A 165 11.45 2.49 0.64
C ASN A 165 11.45 1.40 1.72
N SER A 166 10.41 0.53 1.83
CA SER A 166 10.42 -0.45 2.92
C SER A 166 11.67 -1.29 2.81
N PHE A 167 12.43 -1.29 3.91
CA PHE A 167 13.52 -2.23 4.05
C PHE A 167 13.03 -3.65 3.82
N LEU A 168 11.80 -3.98 4.24
CA LEU A 168 11.23 -5.30 4.03
C LEU A 168 11.23 -5.69 2.55
N ALA A 169 10.70 -4.83 1.67
CA ALA A 169 10.71 -5.12 0.24
C ALA A 169 12.15 -5.22 -0.32
N THR A 170 13.05 -4.37 0.15
CA THR A 170 14.45 -4.34 -0.33
C THR A 170 15.27 -5.52 0.19
N PHE A 171 15.09 -5.90 1.46
CA PHE A 171 15.83 -6.92 2.17
C PHE A 171 15.35 -8.30 1.75
N PHE A 172 14.05 -8.53 1.77
CA PHE A 172 13.47 -9.78 1.31
C PHE A 172 13.38 -9.88 -0.21
N ASN A 173 13.78 -8.82 -0.93
CA ASN A 173 13.71 -8.74 -2.39
C ASN A 173 12.29 -9.04 -2.90
N LEU A 174 11.30 -8.47 -2.23
CA LEU A 174 9.89 -8.60 -2.60
C LEU A 174 9.60 -7.71 -3.81
N PRO A 175 8.87 -8.21 -4.83
CA PRO A 175 8.55 -7.41 -5.99
C PRO A 175 7.68 -6.21 -5.61
N TYR A 176 8.10 -5.01 -5.98
CA TYR A 176 7.34 -3.78 -5.72
C TYR A 176 5.93 -3.83 -6.30
N THR A 177 5.79 -4.41 -7.50
CA THR A 177 4.51 -4.62 -8.18
C THR A 177 3.60 -5.57 -7.39
N ALA A 178 4.16 -6.59 -6.76
CA ALA A 178 3.41 -7.52 -5.92
C ALA A 178 2.88 -6.84 -4.66
N MET A 179 3.73 -6.07 -3.98
CA MET A 179 3.33 -5.30 -2.80
C MET A 179 2.20 -4.31 -3.14
N ALA A 180 2.32 -3.59 -4.26
CA ALA A 180 1.28 -2.69 -4.73
C ALA A 180 -0.04 -3.42 -5.05
N ARG A 181 0.01 -4.60 -5.70
CA ARG A 181 -1.20 -5.39 -5.98
C ARG A 181 -1.88 -5.87 -4.71
N VAL A 182 -1.12 -6.38 -3.75
CA VAL A 182 -1.64 -6.83 -2.45
C VAL A 182 -2.27 -5.66 -1.68
N HIS A 183 -1.64 -4.47 -1.68
CA HIS A 183 -2.25 -3.26 -1.12
C HIS A 183 -3.61 -2.94 -1.75
N ILE A 184 -3.72 -3.02 -3.08
CA ILE A 184 -4.97 -2.78 -3.81
C ILE A 184 -6.03 -3.84 -3.47
N TRP A 185 -5.65 -5.11 -3.40
CA TRP A 185 -6.59 -6.19 -3.09
C TRP A 185 -7.13 -6.08 -1.66
N ILE A 186 -6.26 -5.82 -0.67
CA ILE A 186 -6.71 -5.59 0.72
C ILE A 186 -7.54 -4.31 0.79
N GLY A 187 -7.13 -3.23 0.12
CA GLY A 187 -7.91 -1.98 0.11
C GLY A 187 -9.33 -2.17 -0.42
N ARG A 188 -9.51 -3.00 -1.46
CA ARG A 188 -10.84 -3.38 -1.97
C ARG A 188 -11.62 -4.25 -0.98
N ALA A 189 -10.96 -5.23 -0.35
CA ALA A 189 -11.59 -6.06 0.68
C ALA A 189 -12.02 -5.22 1.89
N LEU A 190 -11.19 -4.25 2.30
CA LEU A 190 -11.45 -3.32 3.39
C LEU A 190 -12.70 -2.47 3.09
N TRP A 191 -12.81 -1.90 1.88
CA TRP A 191 -14.02 -1.16 1.49
C TRP A 191 -15.29 -2.01 1.60
N TRP A 192 -15.28 -3.22 1.04
CA TRP A 192 -16.45 -4.09 1.12
C TRP A 192 -16.79 -4.50 2.55
N LEU A 193 -15.79 -4.71 3.39
CA LEU A 193 -16.03 -5.01 4.80
C LEU A 193 -16.54 -3.78 5.58
N VAL A 194 -16.19 -2.55 5.19
CA VAL A 194 -16.79 -1.32 5.74
C VAL A 194 -18.28 -1.24 5.38
N VAL A 195 -18.62 -1.59 4.14
CA VAL A 195 -20.04 -1.68 3.72
C VAL A 195 -20.78 -2.72 4.53
N VAL A 196 -20.21 -3.92 4.71
CA VAL A 196 -20.81 -4.98 5.56
C VAL A 196 -20.97 -4.50 6.99
N HIS A 197 -19.94 -3.91 7.60
CA HIS A 197 -20.00 -3.40 8.97
C HIS A 197 -21.07 -2.32 9.16
N PHE A 198 -21.24 -1.43 8.17
CA PHE A 198 -22.32 -0.44 8.18
C PHE A 198 -23.70 -1.11 8.09
N VAL A 199 -23.86 -2.09 7.20
CA VAL A 199 -25.11 -2.85 7.04
C VAL A 199 -25.45 -3.64 8.31
N ASP A 200 -24.47 -4.32 8.91
CA ASP A 200 -24.63 -5.04 10.18
C ASP A 200 -25.09 -4.08 11.30
N GLY A 201 -24.55 -2.86 11.31
CA GLY A 201 -24.96 -1.79 12.21
C GLY A 201 -26.42 -1.40 12.01
N CYS A 202 -26.85 -1.16 10.77
CA CYS A 202 -28.25 -0.89 10.44
C CYS A 202 -29.16 -2.06 10.85
N MET A 203 -28.76 -3.31 10.56
CA MET A 203 -29.51 -4.51 10.91
C MET A 203 -29.66 -4.66 12.43
N LYS A 204 -28.60 -4.41 13.21
CA LYS A 204 -28.63 -4.46 14.67
C LYS A 204 -29.70 -3.51 15.24
N TYR A 205 -29.77 -2.28 14.75
CA TYR A 205 -30.77 -1.29 15.21
C TYR A 205 -32.18 -1.69 14.76
N ALA A 206 -32.34 -2.09 13.50
CA ALA A 206 -33.64 -2.52 12.97
C ALA A 206 -34.21 -3.74 13.73
N LEU A 207 -33.38 -4.76 14.01
CA LEU A 207 -33.79 -5.95 14.76
C LEU A 207 -34.06 -5.68 16.25
N ASN A 208 -33.59 -4.54 16.77
CA ASN A 208 -33.88 -4.06 18.12
C ASN A 208 -35.08 -3.12 18.17
N ASN A 209 -35.83 -2.97 17.06
CA ASN A 209 -36.93 -2.01 16.90
C ASN A 209 -36.51 -0.56 17.20
N GLN A 210 -35.27 -0.20 16.87
CA GLN A 210 -34.76 1.17 16.98
C GLN A 210 -34.65 1.80 15.60
N ASP A 211 -34.89 3.11 15.51
CA ASP A 211 -34.63 3.88 14.29
C ASP A 211 -33.14 3.77 13.93
N VAL A 212 -32.84 3.39 12.69
CA VAL A 212 -31.48 3.24 12.15
C VAL A 212 -30.73 4.57 12.17
N LEU A 213 -31.42 5.71 12.09
CA LEU A 213 -30.81 7.03 12.22
C LEU A 213 -30.17 7.26 13.59
N ASN A 214 -30.54 6.48 14.61
CA ASN A 214 -29.86 6.51 15.90
C ASN A 214 -28.41 6.00 15.83
N LEU A 215 -28.00 5.36 14.72
CA LEU A 215 -26.60 5.02 14.48
C LEU A 215 -25.72 6.26 14.43
N ILE A 216 -26.22 7.40 13.93
CA ILE A 216 -25.43 8.62 13.72
C ILE A 216 -25.85 9.78 14.63
N ARG A 217 -26.94 9.60 15.39
CA ARG A 217 -27.48 10.62 16.29
C ARG A 217 -26.65 10.69 17.57
N VAL A 218 -26.19 11.90 17.89
CA VAL A 218 -25.49 12.17 19.15
C VAL A 218 -26.48 12.73 20.18
N PRO A 219 -26.65 12.10 21.36
CA PRO A 219 -27.51 12.64 22.41
C PRO A 219 -26.92 13.93 23.02
N VAL A 220 -27.78 14.82 23.54
CA VAL A 220 -27.34 16.07 24.19
C VAL A 220 -26.49 15.80 25.44
N THR A 221 -26.69 14.65 26.08
CA THR A 221 -25.93 14.19 27.24
C THR A 221 -24.65 13.43 26.88
N ALA A 222 -24.26 13.44 25.61
CA ALA A 222 -23.12 12.67 25.11
C ALA A 222 -21.84 13.02 25.86
N LYS A 223 -21.06 11.99 26.21
CA LYS A 223 -19.74 12.16 26.80
C LYS A 223 -18.72 11.43 25.94
N TRP A 224 -17.60 12.09 25.69
CA TRP A 224 -16.47 11.44 25.01
C TRP A 224 -16.00 10.21 25.78
N GLY A 225 -15.69 9.13 25.07
CA GLY A 225 -15.34 7.85 25.67
C GLY A 225 -16.57 7.04 26.08
N GLY A 226 -17.77 7.51 25.74
CA GLY A 226 -19.08 6.94 26.07
C GLY A 226 -19.65 5.98 25.03
N HIS A 227 -19.05 5.90 23.83
CA HIS A 227 -19.63 5.37 22.58
C HIS A 227 -20.73 6.25 21.95
N ASP A 228 -20.97 7.44 22.48
CA ASP A 228 -22.03 8.34 21.99
C ASP A 228 -21.67 8.99 20.64
N TYR A 229 -20.37 9.06 20.30
CA TYR A 229 -19.85 9.62 19.06
C TYR A 229 -19.39 8.55 18.05
N ALA A 230 -19.40 7.27 18.43
CA ALA A 230 -18.94 6.17 17.59
C ALA A 230 -19.61 6.19 16.20
N GLY A 231 -20.91 6.46 16.16
CA GLY A 231 -21.69 6.65 14.93
C GLY A 231 -21.12 7.63 13.91
N PRO A 232 -21.15 8.95 14.20
CA PRO A 232 -20.64 9.98 13.29
C PRO A 232 -19.14 9.83 13.01
N LEU A 233 -18.34 9.35 13.97
CA LEU A 233 -16.91 9.08 13.75
C LEU A 233 -16.71 7.96 12.71
N GLY A 234 -17.45 6.86 12.85
CA GLY A 234 -17.43 5.75 11.90
C GLY A 234 -17.93 6.15 10.50
N LEU A 235 -18.97 6.99 10.42
CA LEU A 235 -19.47 7.52 9.15
C LEU A 235 -18.44 8.42 8.46
N THR A 236 -17.76 9.28 9.22
CA THR A 236 -16.70 10.15 8.68
C THR A 236 -15.55 9.34 8.12
N ALA A 237 -15.14 8.28 8.83
CA ALA A 237 -14.15 7.33 8.34
C ALA A 237 -14.63 6.64 7.05
N ALA A 238 -15.87 6.13 7.03
CA ALA A 238 -16.44 5.44 5.86
C ALA A 238 -16.52 6.33 4.61
N ILE A 239 -16.97 7.59 4.75
CA ILE A 239 -17.02 8.56 3.64
C ILE A 239 -15.62 8.86 3.13
N SER A 240 -14.65 9.05 4.02
CA SER A 240 -13.25 9.28 3.63
C SER A 240 -12.71 8.10 2.81
N LEU A 241 -12.95 6.87 3.26
CA LEU A 241 -12.53 5.66 2.55
C LEU A 241 -13.29 5.44 1.24
N LEU A 242 -14.57 5.81 1.16
CA LEU A 242 -15.36 5.76 -0.07
C LEU A 242 -14.73 6.65 -1.14
N ILE A 243 -14.38 7.90 -0.81
CA ILE A 243 -13.74 8.82 -1.75
C ILE A 243 -12.42 8.23 -2.23
N VAL A 244 -11.56 7.75 -1.31
CA VAL A 244 -10.30 7.10 -1.65
C VAL A 244 -10.52 5.91 -2.59
N THR A 245 -11.55 5.09 -2.33
CA THR A 245 -11.87 3.90 -3.14
C THR A 245 -12.30 4.27 -4.55
N LEU A 246 -13.21 5.24 -4.68
CA LEU A 246 -13.71 5.70 -5.97
C LEU A 246 -12.62 6.34 -6.83
N THR A 247 -11.77 7.19 -6.24
CA THR A 247 -10.68 7.85 -6.98
C THR A 247 -9.51 6.91 -7.27
N SER A 248 -9.39 5.80 -6.53
CA SER A 248 -8.40 4.75 -6.78
C SER A 248 -8.84 3.71 -7.82
N LEU A 249 -10.05 3.81 -8.37
CA LEU A 249 -10.50 2.97 -9.48
C LEU A 249 -9.56 3.12 -10.68
N ASP A 250 -9.29 2.01 -11.38
CA ASP A 250 -8.28 1.96 -12.43
C ASP A 250 -8.58 2.94 -13.57
N PHE A 251 -9.86 3.13 -13.91
CA PHE A 251 -10.32 4.13 -14.86
C PHE A 251 -9.99 5.57 -14.43
N VAL A 252 -10.27 5.92 -13.17
CA VAL A 252 -10.06 7.28 -12.65
C VAL A 252 -8.58 7.58 -12.51
N ARG A 253 -7.81 6.68 -11.89
CA ARG A 253 -6.38 6.85 -11.66
C ARG A 253 -5.56 6.98 -12.95
N ARG A 254 -5.95 6.28 -14.02
CA ARG A 254 -5.25 6.34 -15.33
C ARG A 254 -5.53 7.63 -16.08
N LYS A 255 -6.73 8.22 -15.94
CA LYS A 255 -7.14 9.43 -16.66
C LYS A 255 -6.88 10.72 -15.87
N PHE A 256 -6.97 10.66 -14.54
CA PHE A 256 -6.89 11.81 -13.63
C PHE A 256 -5.96 11.50 -12.46
N PHE A 257 -4.67 11.33 -12.77
CA PHE A 257 -3.67 10.91 -11.78
C PHE A 257 -3.59 11.85 -10.57
N ASN A 258 -3.67 13.16 -10.79
CA ASN A 258 -3.66 14.15 -9.71
C ASN A 258 -4.85 14.00 -8.75
N VAL A 259 -6.05 13.76 -9.28
CA VAL A 259 -7.25 13.55 -8.45
C VAL A 259 -7.05 12.33 -7.56
N PHE A 260 -6.61 11.21 -8.13
CA PHE A 260 -6.21 10.03 -7.37
C PHE A 260 -5.17 10.38 -6.30
N TYR A 261 -4.06 11.01 -6.69
CA TYR A 261 -2.94 11.27 -5.81
C TYR A 261 -3.32 12.11 -4.59
N TYR A 262 -4.00 13.24 -4.79
CA TYR A 262 -4.37 14.15 -3.70
C TYR A 262 -5.48 13.58 -2.81
N THR A 263 -6.50 12.97 -3.39
CA THR A 263 -7.61 12.40 -2.59
C THR A 263 -7.19 11.16 -1.81
N HIS A 264 -6.16 10.43 -2.24
CA HIS A 264 -5.65 9.28 -1.50
C HIS A 264 -5.10 9.68 -0.11
N PHE A 265 -4.69 10.94 0.10
CA PHE A 265 -4.29 11.45 1.43
C PHE A 265 -5.46 11.51 2.43
N LEU A 266 -6.72 11.42 1.98
CA LEU A 266 -7.87 11.23 2.88
C LEU A 266 -7.77 9.92 3.68
N VAL A 267 -6.85 9.01 3.32
CA VAL A 267 -6.50 7.85 4.16
C VAL A 267 -6.08 8.27 5.59
N PHE A 268 -5.45 9.43 5.77
CA PHE A 268 -5.09 9.93 7.10
C PHE A 268 -6.32 10.36 7.90
N VAL A 269 -7.31 10.95 7.23
CA VAL A 269 -8.61 11.25 7.84
C VAL A 269 -9.32 9.95 8.21
N PHE A 270 -9.34 8.96 7.31
CA PHE A 270 -9.87 7.64 7.58
C PHE A 270 -9.22 6.99 8.80
N VAL A 271 -7.88 6.94 8.87
CA VAL A 271 -7.14 6.34 10.00
C VAL A 271 -7.44 7.08 11.31
N LEU A 272 -7.44 8.42 11.30
CA LEU A 272 -7.74 9.22 12.48
C LEU A 272 -9.16 8.95 12.99
N PHE A 273 -10.17 9.05 12.12
CA PHE A 273 -11.55 8.85 12.52
C PHE A 273 -11.88 7.38 12.83
N ALA A 274 -11.20 6.42 12.21
CA ALA A 274 -11.29 5.01 12.58
C ALA A 274 -10.70 4.76 13.98
N TYR A 275 -9.59 5.41 14.33
CA TYR A 275 -9.06 5.38 15.71
C TYR A 275 -10.01 6.03 16.70
N LEU A 276 -10.53 7.23 16.41
CA LEU A 276 -11.49 7.90 17.28
C LEU A 276 -12.78 7.08 17.42
N HIS A 277 -13.21 6.40 16.37
CA HIS A 277 -14.34 5.48 16.38
C HIS A 277 -14.07 4.26 17.27
N ALA A 278 -12.91 3.61 17.14
CA ALA A 278 -12.54 2.40 17.88
C ALA A 278 -11.01 2.29 18.09
N SER A 279 -10.59 2.15 19.36
CA SER A 279 -9.17 2.12 19.75
C SER A 279 -8.39 0.95 19.15
N ASN A 280 -9.04 -0.21 18.93
CA ASN A 280 -8.38 -1.41 18.42
C ASN A 280 -7.72 -1.22 17.03
N THR A 281 -8.20 -0.27 16.22
CA THR A 281 -7.67 0.00 14.88
C THR A 281 -6.19 0.40 14.90
N ILE A 282 -5.75 1.24 15.85
CA ILE A 282 -4.36 1.72 15.90
C ILE A 282 -3.38 0.59 16.26
N TYR A 283 -3.84 -0.40 17.03
CA TYR A 283 -3.01 -1.52 17.48
C TYR A 283 -2.49 -2.39 16.31
N TYR A 284 -3.28 -2.54 15.26
CA TYR A 284 -2.90 -3.26 14.04
C TYR A 284 -2.17 -2.38 13.03
N ILE A 285 -2.54 -1.10 12.93
CA ILE A 285 -1.96 -0.15 11.97
C ILE A 285 -0.52 0.24 12.33
N LEU A 286 -0.20 0.27 13.63
CA LEU A 286 1.05 0.82 14.15
C LEU A 286 2.33 0.32 13.44
N PRO A 287 2.59 -0.99 13.24
CA PRO A 287 3.81 -1.43 12.56
C PRO A 287 3.92 -0.84 11.13
N GLY A 288 2.83 -0.86 10.37
CA GLY A 288 2.79 -0.30 9.02
C GLY A 288 2.94 1.23 9.02
N LEU A 289 2.32 1.91 9.99
CA LEU A 289 2.42 3.36 10.13
C LEU A 289 3.84 3.80 10.51
N LEU A 290 4.51 3.10 11.43
CA LEU A 290 5.90 3.38 11.80
C LEU A 290 6.84 3.20 10.60
N MET A 291 6.66 2.11 9.84
CA MET A 291 7.41 1.89 8.60
C MET A 291 7.15 2.98 7.56
N TYR A 292 5.90 3.41 7.41
CA TYR A 292 5.55 4.48 6.47
C TYR A 292 6.13 5.83 6.90
N THR A 293 6.14 6.12 8.20
CA THR A 293 6.73 7.34 8.77
C THR A 293 8.23 7.40 8.54
N ILE A 294 8.95 6.31 8.81
CA ILE A 294 10.40 6.24 8.54
C ILE A 294 10.69 6.44 7.05
N ASP A 295 9.96 5.74 6.18
CA ASP A 295 10.02 5.91 4.73
C ASP A 295 9.68 7.36 4.31
N GLY A 296 8.73 7.99 4.99
CA GLY A 296 8.40 9.40 4.84
C GLY A 296 9.57 10.34 5.15
N PHE A 297 10.25 10.15 6.28
CA PHE A 297 11.44 10.92 6.63
C PHE A 297 12.57 10.72 5.63
N MET A 298 12.77 9.51 5.11
CA MET A 298 13.76 9.26 4.06
C MET A 298 13.43 10.00 2.76
N ARG A 299 12.16 10.00 2.36
CA ARG A 299 11.69 10.77 1.19
C ARG A 299 11.87 12.27 1.40
N LEU A 300 11.53 12.75 2.60
CA LEU A 300 11.66 14.16 2.97
C LEU A 300 13.13 14.61 2.97
N HIS A 301 14.02 13.81 3.55
CA HIS A 301 15.46 14.07 3.52
C HIS A 301 16.00 14.09 2.09
N SER A 302 15.57 13.13 1.25
CA SER A 302 15.98 13.06 -0.16
C SER A 302 15.55 14.31 -0.93
N ARG A 303 14.37 14.86 -0.61
CA ARG A 303 13.86 16.10 -1.20
C ARG A 303 14.74 17.31 -0.88
N PHE A 304 15.23 17.43 0.34
CA PHE A 304 16.11 18.53 0.75
C PHE A 304 17.59 18.29 0.43
N SER A 305 17.91 17.20 -0.28
CA SER A 305 19.25 16.91 -0.76
C SER A 305 19.33 16.80 -2.30
N PRO A 306 18.83 17.77 -3.11
CA PRO A 306 19.08 17.76 -4.55
C PRO A 306 20.58 17.83 -4.82
N ARG A 307 21.09 16.91 -5.63
CA ARG A 307 22.51 16.85 -5.99
C ARG A 307 22.75 16.36 -7.40
N ASP A 308 21.75 15.69 -8.00
CA ASP A 308 21.87 15.11 -9.32
C ASP A 308 21.46 16.18 -10.35
N LYS A 309 22.13 16.18 -11.51
CA LYS A 309 21.92 17.17 -12.57
C LYS A 309 21.49 16.51 -13.86
N VAL A 310 20.67 17.21 -14.65
CA VAL A 310 20.37 16.76 -16.01
C VAL A 310 21.58 16.97 -16.90
N SER A 311 22.07 15.90 -17.52
CA SER A 311 23.20 15.94 -18.43
C SER A 311 22.78 16.04 -19.89
N ASN A 312 21.68 15.38 -20.27
CA ASN A 312 21.20 15.40 -21.66
C ASN A 312 19.68 15.23 -21.75
N VAL A 313 19.09 15.86 -22.76
CA VAL A 313 17.67 15.79 -23.13
C VAL A 313 17.57 15.58 -24.62
N ILE A 314 16.85 14.55 -25.06
CA ILE A 314 16.57 14.30 -26.48
C ILE A 314 15.06 14.17 -26.65
N PHE A 315 14.50 14.96 -27.57
CA PHE A 315 13.11 14.83 -27.98
C PHE A 315 13.05 13.85 -29.16
N GLU A 316 12.50 12.67 -28.93
CA GLU A 316 12.41 11.60 -29.92
C GLU A 316 11.24 11.87 -30.87
N GLU A 317 11.41 11.53 -32.16
CA GLU A 317 10.36 11.71 -33.18
C GLU A 317 9.06 10.93 -32.87
N CYS A 318 9.17 9.86 -32.09
CA CYS A 318 8.03 9.05 -31.65
C CYS A 318 7.21 9.67 -30.50
N GLY A 319 7.53 10.90 -30.07
CA GLY A 319 6.82 11.63 -29.02
C GLY A 319 7.32 11.35 -27.59
N TYR A 320 8.40 10.59 -27.45
CA TYR A 320 9.05 10.35 -26.17
C TYR A 320 10.19 11.34 -25.91
N ILE A 321 10.54 11.51 -24.63
CA ILE A 321 11.66 12.35 -24.20
C ILE A 321 12.66 11.46 -23.47
N THR A 322 13.87 11.39 -24.01
CA THR A 322 15.00 10.70 -23.40
C THR A 322 15.78 11.66 -22.50
N LEU A 323 15.86 11.34 -21.22
CA LEU A 323 16.54 12.14 -20.20
C LEU A 323 17.71 11.37 -19.62
N THR A 324 18.89 11.97 -19.61
CA THR A 324 20.07 11.42 -18.91
C THR A 324 20.46 12.32 -17.76
N PHE A 325 20.73 11.70 -16.61
CA PHE A 325 21.15 12.40 -15.39
C PHE A 325 22.54 11.94 -14.98
N ALA A 326 23.37 12.89 -14.53
CA ALA A 326 24.65 12.60 -13.91
C ALA A 326 24.45 12.25 -12.43
N THR A 327 24.66 10.98 -12.06
CA THR A 327 24.49 10.50 -10.68
C THR A 327 25.33 9.26 -10.39
N LYS A 328 25.96 9.22 -9.21
CA LYS A 328 26.64 8.03 -8.69
C LYS A 328 25.67 6.91 -8.28
N LYS A 329 24.36 7.21 -8.15
CA LYS A 329 23.33 6.20 -7.86
C LYS A 329 23.19 5.19 -8.99
N ALA A 330 23.63 5.55 -10.21
CA ALA A 330 23.56 4.70 -11.39
C ALA A 330 24.31 3.38 -11.23
N ALA A 331 25.46 3.37 -10.54
CA ALA A 331 26.29 2.17 -10.34
C ALA A 331 25.57 1.04 -9.58
N ALA A 332 24.59 1.38 -8.73
CA ALA A 332 23.81 0.41 -7.97
C ALA A 332 22.59 -0.13 -8.73
N THR A 333 22.28 0.44 -9.90
CA THR A 333 21.10 0.07 -10.69
C THR A 333 21.28 -1.27 -11.39
N ARG A 334 20.18 -2.02 -11.50
CA ARG A 334 20.10 -3.29 -12.22
C ARG A 334 18.94 -3.27 -13.22
N PRO A 335 19.01 -4.09 -14.29
CA PRO A 335 17.94 -4.16 -15.29
C PRO A 335 16.57 -4.48 -14.68
N GLY A 336 15.54 -3.75 -15.10
CA GLY A 336 14.16 -3.88 -14.59
C GLY A 336 13.86 -3.07 -13.33
N GLN A 337 14.83 -2.31 -12.84
CA GLN A 337 14.60 -1.35 -11.76
C GLN A 337 14.10 -0.01 -12.30
N PHE A 338 13.46 0.75 -11.41
CA PHE A 338 12.97 2.09 -11.68
C PHE A 338 13.49 3.04 -10.60
N MET A 339 13.48 4.33 -10.89
CA MET A 339 13.74 5.37 -9.89
C MET A 339 12.53 6.29 -9.81
N ARG A 340 12.39 7.00 -8.69
CA ARG A 340 11.48 8.14 -8.65
C ARG A 340 12.23 9.41 -8.93
N VAL A 341 11.62 10.24 -9.74
CA VAL A 341 12.19 11.49 -10.23
C VAL A 341 11.31 12.64 -9.78
N CYS A 342 11.94 13.67 -9.25
CA CYS A 342 11.32 14.94 -8.91
C CYS A 342 12.15 16.08 -9.49
N PHE A 343 11.47 17.00 -10.15
CA PHE A 343 12.01 18.25 -10.66
C PHE A 343 11.45 19.38 -9.78
N PRO A 344 12.24 19.91 -8.82
CA PRO A 344 11.75 20.90 -7.86
C PRO A 344 11.13 22.14 -8.52
N GLU A 345 11.62 22.52 -9.70
CA GLU A 345 11.13 23.64 -10.49
C GLU A 345 9.74 23.41 -11.09
N VAL A 346 9.34 22.16 -11.34
CA VAL A 346 7.98 21.81 -11.80
C VAL A 346 7.04 21.65 -10.61
N SER A 347 7.47 20.87 -9.63
CA SER A 347 6.75 20.64 -8.39
C SER A 347 7.73 20.11 -7.35
N ALA A 348 7.85 20.84 -6.24
CA ALA A 348 8.72 20.41 -5.15
C ALA A 348 8.22 19.15 -4.43
N TYR A 349 6.97 18.73 -4.64
CA TYR A 349 6.30 17.67 -3.88
C TYR A 349 6.05 16.39 -4.69
N GLU A 350 6.06 16.47 -6.01
CA GLU A 350 5.65 15.36 -6.87
C GLU A 350 6.84 14.51 -7.31
N PHE A 351 6.76 13.22 -6.96
CA PHE A 351 7.73 12.21 -7.36
C PHE A 351 7.06 11.20 -8.29
N HIS A 352 7.56 11.09 -9.51
CA HIS A 352 7.02 10.20 -10.52
C HIS A 352 7.94 8.99 -10.72
N PRO A 353 7.42 7.75 -10.75
CA PRO A 353 8.23 6.56 -10.96
C PRO A 353 8.54 6.37 -12.45
N TRP A 354 9.83 6.28 -12.80
CA TRP A 354 10.30 6.03 -14.16
C TRP A 354 11.25 4.83 -14.23
N SER A 355 10.98 3.94 -15.18
CA SER A 355 11.81 2.78 -15.46
C SER A 355 13.17 3.21 -15.99
N VAL A 356 14.24 2.61 -15.46
CA VAL A 356 15.59 2.88 -15.94
C VAL A 356 15.78 2.17 -17.28
N VAL A 357 16.13 2.94 -18.31
CA VAL A 357 16.42 2.42 -19.65
C VAL A 357 17.88 2.00 -19.76
N ASN A 358 18.78 2.84 -19.23
CA ASN A 358 20.21 2.58 -19.24
C ASN A 358 20.87 3.15 -17.96
N ALA A 359 21.95 2.52 -17.52
CA ALA A 359 22.75 2.99 -16.40
C ALA A 359 24.25 2.70 -16.62
N SER A 360 25.09 3.70 -16.38
CA SER A 360 26.54 3.60 -16.29
C SER A 360 27.01 3.70 -14.83
N ALA A 361 28.31 3.87 -14.61
CA ALA A 361 28.84 4.12 -13.27
C ALA A 361 28.38 5.46 -12.67
N ASP A 362 28.08 6.43 -13.54
CA ASP A 362 27.92 7.85 -13.22
C ASP A 362 26.74 8.52 -13.92
N SER A 363 25.98 7.79 -14.74
CA SER A 363 24.81 8.31 -15.44
C SER A 363 23.66 7.31 -15.50
N VAL A 364 22.44 7.82 -15.45
CA VAL A 364 21.22 7.02 -15.61
C VAL A 364 20.31 7.68 -16.64
N THR A 365 19.70 6.87 -17.51
CA THR A 365 18.83 7.33 -18.59
C THR A 365 17.42 6.80 -18.40
N PHE A 366 16.46 7.68 -18.60
CA PHE A 366 15.02 7.42 -18.56
C PHE A 366 14.38 7.82 -19.89
N LEU A 367 13.23 7.23 -20.17
CA LEU A 367 12.40 7.55 -21.32
C LEU A 367 10.96 7.72 -20.80
N PHE A 368 10.34 8.86 -21.08
CA PHE A 368 8.97 9.13 -20.67
C PHE A 368 8.19 9.82 -21.79
N ALA A 369 6.87 9.60 -21.80
CA ALA A 369 5.94 10.27 -22.68
C ALA A 369 5.01 11.17 -21.86
N THR A 370 4.53 12.25 -22.48
CA THR A 370 3.46 13.04 -21.91
C THR A 370 2.12 12.37 -22.18
N THR A 371 1.40 12.04 -21.13
CA THR A 371 0.16 11.26 -21.20
C THR A 371 -1.09 12.09 -21.50
N SER A 372 -0.95 13.42 -21.64
CA SER A 372 -2.08 14.33 -21.70
C SER A 372 -1.67 15.73 -22.18
N ASP A 373 -2.49 16.33 -23.05
CA ASP A 373 -2.37 17.74 -23.49
C ASP A 373 -2.80 18.75 -22.40
N ASN A 374 -3.28 18.26 -21.26
CA ASN A 374 -3.64 19.11 -20.12
C ASN A 374 -2.40 19.79 -19.51
N MET A 375 -2.30 21.10 -19.71
CA MET A 375 -1.23 21.96 -19.21
C MET A 375 -1.06 21.97 -17.68
N LYS A 376 -2.07 21.48 -16.94
CA LYS A 376 -2.00 21.38 -15.47
C LYS A 376 -1.24 20.14 -14.99
N GLU A 377 -1.13 19.12 -15.82
CA GLU A 377 -0.46 17.86 -15.49
C GLU A 377 1.06 18.04 -15.37
N TRP A 378 1.67 17.33 -14.43
CA TRP A 378 3.09 17.46 -14.12
C TRP A 378 3.99 17.08 -15.30
N THR A 379 3.66 16.01 -16.03
CA THR A 379 4.43 15.56 -17.19
C THR A 379 4.43 16.59 -18.31
N TRP A 380 3.30 17.31 -18.49
CA TRP A 380 3.20 18.39 -19.46
C TRP A 380 4.09 19.57 -19.05
N LYS A 381 3.98 20.01 -17.78
CA LYS A 381 4.81 21.11 -17.25
C LYS A 381 6.30 20.81 -17.33
N LEU A 382 6.67 19.56 -17.06
CA LEU A 382 8.05 19.12 -17.24
C LEU A 382 8.50 19.19 -18.70
N GLN A 383 7.69 18.71 -19.65
CA GLN A 383 8.01 18.85 -21.07
C GLN A 383 8.22 20.32 -21.46
N ALA A 384 7.34 21.22 -21.03
CA ALA A 384 7.47 22.65 -21.29
C ALA A 384 8.79 23.23 -20.72
N LEU A 385 9.11 22.92 -19.46
CA LEU A 385 10.36 23.34 -18.82
C LEU A 385 11.60 22.81 -19.56
N LEU A 386 11.59 21.55 -19.97
CA LEU A 386 12.71 20.94 -20.70
C LEU A 386 12.91 21.61 -22.07
N THR A 387 11.83 21.91 -22.79
CA THR A 387 11.89 22.62 -24.08
C THR A 387 12.53 23.99 -23.92
N GLU A 388 12.14 24.74 -22.89
CA GLU A 388 12.73 26.05 -22.56
C GLU A 388 14.23 25.94 -22.26
N ARG A 389 14.62 24.98 -21.41
CA ARG A 389 16.03 24.80 -20.99
C ARG A 389 16.94 24.31 -22.11
N VAL A 390 16.41 23.49 -23.02
CA VAL A 390 17.13 23.06 -24.22
C VAL A 390 17.35 24.25 -25.15
N ALA A 391 16.33 25.05 -25.42
CA ALA A 391 16.44 26.25 -26.26
C ALA A 391 17.43 27.29 -25.68
N ALA A 392 17.45 27.44 -24.35
CA ALA A 392 18.37 28.34 -23.66
C ALA A 392 19.79 27.77 -23.44
N GLY A 393 20.03 26.49 -23.72
CA GLY A 393 21.32 25.84 -23.45
C GLY A 393 21.64 25.67 -21.97
N THR A 394 20.65 25.73 -21.08
CA THR A 394 20.83 25.73 -19.61
C THR A 394 20.39 24.42 -18.94
N VAL A 395 20.21 23.33 -19.69
CA VAL A 395 19.83 22.00 -19.15
C VAL A 395 20.74 21.55 -17.99
N GLY A 396 22.05 21.81 -18.08
CA GLY A 396 23.02 21.40 -17.06
C GLY A 396 22.86 22.07 -15.68
N SER A 397 22.05 23.14 -15.58
CA SER A 397 21.72 23.75 -14.29
C SER A 397 20.48 23.14 -13.63
N LEU A 398 19.70 22.34 -14.38
CA LEU A 398 18.46 21.76 -13.88
C LEU A 398 18.76 20.70 -12.83
N GLU A 399 18.33 20.97 -11.60
CA GLU A 399 18.45 20.04 -10.48
C GLU A 399 17.36 18.98 -10.52
N VAL A 400 17.74 17.75 -10.21
CA VAL A 400 16.82 16.62 -10.12
C VAL A 400 17.05 15.86 -8.82
N CYS A 401 15.95 15.46 -8.18
CA CYS A 401 15.98 14.58 -7.03
C CYS A 401 15.63 13.15 -7.46
N LEU A 402 16.60 12.23 -7.32
CA LEU A 402 16.41 10.81 -7.62
C LEU A 402 16.29 9.98 -6.35
N GLN A 403 15.25 9.14 -6.26
CA GLN A 403 15.10 8.13 -5.22
C GLN A 403 15.14 6.73 -5.84
N GLY A 404 15.82 5.78 -5.18
CA GLY A 404 16.01 4.41 -5.67
C GLY A 404 17.49 4.07 -5.83
N PRO A 405 17.84 3.06 -6.67
CA PRO A 405 16.94 2.28 -7.53
C PRO A 405 15.97 1.37 -6.75
N PHE A 406 14.75 1.23 -7.26
CA PHE A 406 13.66 0.42 -6.70
C PHE A 406 13.31 -0.74 -7.63
N GLY A 407 12.68 -1.77 -7.06
CA GLY A 407 12.29 -2.97 -7.80
C GLY A 407 13.38 -4.05 -7.76
N SER A 408 13.06 -5.21 -8.33
CA SER A 408 13.95 -6.37 -8.38
C SER A 408 14.56 -6.52 -9.77
N GLU A 409 15.80 -7.00 -9.83
CA GLU A 409 16.42 -7.42 -11.09
C GLU A 409 15.57 -8.50 -11.78
N ILE A 410 15.42 -8.38 -13.09
CA ILE A 410 14.75 -9.41 -13.90
C ILE A 410 15.59 -10.68 -13.84
N GLY A 411 15.03 -11.77 -13.27
CA GLY A 411 15.77 -12.99 -12.96
C GLY A 411 16.47 -13.67 -14.14
N PHE A 412 16.03 -13.42 -15.38
CA PHE A 412 16.70 -13.88 -16.60
C PHE A 412 18.10 -13.26 -16.79
N LEU A 413 18.33 -12.05 -16.27
CA LEU A 413 19.59 -11.30 -16.42
C LEU A 413 20.55 -11.47 -15.22
N SER A 414 20.09 -12.08 -14.13
CA SER A 414 20.90 -12.39 -12.95
C SER A 414 22.21 -13.17 -13.25
N PRO A 415 22.26 -14.11 -14.23
CA PRO A 415 23.49 -14.79 -14.61
C PRO A 415 24.45 -13.92 -15.45
N VAL A 416 23.97 -12.80 -15.99
CA VAL A 416 24.67 -11.97 -16.99
C VAL A 416 25.40 -10.77 -16.35
N GLY A 417 25.15 -10.51 -15.06
CA GLY A 417 25.45 -9.21 -14.43
C GLY A 417 26.37 -9.23 -13.21
N GLU A 418 27.53 -9.91 -13.24
CA GLU A 418 28.63 -9.54 -12.34
C GLU A 418 29.47 -8.42 -12.99
N VAL A 419 29.26 -7.20 -12.48
CA VAL A 419 30.02 -5.99 -12.85
C VAL A 419 31.51 -6.25 -12.65
N GLY A 420 32.26 -6.39 -13.75
CA GLY A 420 33.72 -6.59 -13.73
C GLY A 420 34.29 -7.39 -14.90
N LYS A 421 33.48 -8.18 -15.62
CA LYS A 421 33.92 -8.89 -16.83
C LYS A 421 33.01 -8.53 -18.01
N LYS A 422 33.57 -7.72 -18.93
CA LYS A 422 33.04 -7.27 -20.24
C LYS A 422 31.53 -6.93 -20.30
N LYS A 423 31.25 -5.63 -20.43
CA LYS A 423 29.93 -5.01 -20.66
C LYS A 423 29.04 -5.82 -21.63
N PRO A 424 27.76 -6.04 -21.29
CA PRO A 424 26.67 -5.88 -22.23
C PRO A 424 26.09 -4.47 -22.05
N THR A 425 26.09 -3.70 -23.12
CA THR A 425 25.32 -2.45 -23.24
C THR A 425 23.85 -2.79 -23.00
N CYS A 426 23.19 -2.12 -22.06
CA CYS A 426 21.78 -2.33 -21.76
C CYS A 426 20.92 -1.74 -22.88
N MET A 427 20.79 -2.47 -23.99
CA MET A 427 19.93 -2.14 -25.13
C MET A 427 18.97 -3.31 -25.34
N PHE A 428 18.05 -3.54 -24.40
CA PHE A 428 17.12 -4.69 -24.49
C PHE A 428 15.66 -4.38 -24.12
N PHE A 429 15.35 -3.21 -23.57
CA PHE A 429 13.94 -2.87 -23.29
C PHE A 429 13.13 -2.53 -24.54
N MET A 430 13.78 -2.13 -25.64
CA MET A 430 13.07 -1.78 -26.88
C MET A 430 12.58 -3.01 -27.65
N LEU A 431 13.23 -4.18 -27.56
CA LEU A 431 12.89 -5.35 -28.39
C LEU A 431 11.60 -6.05 -27.93
N ALA A 432 11.34 -6.14 -26.63
CA ALA A 432 10.13 -6.78 -26.12
C ALA A 432 8.86 -5.93 -26.38
N GLU A 433 8.98 -4.60 -26.36
CA GLU A 433 7.88 -3.71 -26.79
C GLU A 433 7.78 -3.63 -28.32
N LEU A 434 8.88 -3.72 -29.08
CA LEU A 434 8.82 -3.79 -30.54
C LEU A 434 8.14 -5.08 -31.02
N GLU A 435 8.40 -6.25 -30.44
CA GLU A 435 7.69 -7.49 -30.82
C GLU A 435 6.19 -7.38 -30.52
N PHE A 436 5.80 -6.74 -29.42
CA PHE A 436 4.40 -6.48 -29.08
C PHE A 436 3.75 -5.44 -30.00
N LEU A 437 4.49 -4.41 -30.41
CA LEU A 437 4.04 -3.39 -31.37
C LEU A 437 4.01 -3.90 -32.83
N LEU A 438 4.91 -4.81 -33.19
CA LEU A 438 4.92 -5.49 -34.49
C LEU A 438 3.72 -6.44 -34.61
N GLN A 439 3.36 -7.16 -33.54
CA GLN A 439 2.10 -7.92 -33.48
C GLN A 439 0.86 -7.02 -33.61
N PHE A 440 0.87 -5.81 -33.04
CA PHE A 440 -0.23 -4.85 -33.20
C PHE A 440 -0.30 -4.19 -34.59
N LYS A 441 0.84 -3.97 -35.27
CA LYS A 441 0.89 -3.48 -36.66
C LYS A 441 0.40 -4.53 -37.65
N GLU A 442 0.71 -5.81 -37.42
CA GLU A 442 0.15 -6.93 -38.18
C GLU A 442 -1.37 -7.04 -37.97
N LEU A 443 -1.87 -6.88 -36.74
CA LEU A 443 -3.32 -6.92 -36.47
C LEU A 443 -4.11 -5.78 -37.16
N ARG A 444 -3.53 -4.59 -37.34
CA ARG A 444 -4.18 -3.48 -38.10
C ARG A 444 -4.29 -3.75 -39.59
N ARG A 445 -3.50 -4.67 -40.18
CA ARG A 445 -3.65 -5.07 -41.59
C ARG A 445 -4.84 -6.02 -41.83
N PHE A 446 -5.41 -6.60 -40.77
CA PHE A 446 -6.52 -7.55 -40.86
C PHE A 446 -7.89 -6.97 -40.42
N LEU A 447 -7.97 -5.67 -40.12
CA LEU A 447 -9.25 -5.00 -39.91
C LEU A 447 -9.75 -4.45 -41.26
N PRO A 448 -10.95 -4.83 -41.73
CA PRO A 448 -11.50 -4.27 -42.95
C PRO A 448 -11.72 -2.76 -42.75
N ALA A 449 -11.18 -1.97 -43.68
CA ALA A 449 -11.49 -0.56 -43.81
C ALA A 449 -12.99 -0.44 -44.11
N LYS A 450 -13.79 -0.12 -43.08
CA LYS A 450 -15.18 0.30 -43.27
C LYS A 450 -15.19 1.82 -43.46
N GLU A 451 -15.23 2.16 -44.75
CA GLU A 451 -15.84 3.31 -45.41
C GLU A 451 -16.13 4.56 -44.57
N LEU A 452 -15.47 5.64 -45.01
CA LEU A 452 -15.86 7.02 -44.82
C LEU A 452 -17.30 7.27 -45.31
N GLY A 453 -18.09 7.92 -44.45
CA GLY A 453 -19.33 8.62 -44.73
C GLY A 453 -19.53 9.70 -43.68
#